data_AF-A0A7X7V4Z4-F1
#
_entry.id   AF-A0A7X7V4Z4-F1
#
_cell.length_a   1.000
_cell.length_b   1.000
_cell.length_c   1.000
_cell.angle_alpha   90.00
_cell.angle_beta   90.00
_cell.angle_gamma   90.00
#
_symmetry.space_group_name_H-M   'P 1'
#
loop_
_entity.id
_entity.type
_entity.pdbx_description
1 polymer ?
#
loop_
_entity_poly.entity_id
_entity_poly.type
_entity_poly.pdbx_seq_one_letter_code
_entity_poly.pdbx_strand_id
1 'polypeptide(L)'
;MGKFFKKNWFVILVVILFAGISIYYIYDTNKGKLKGKSSSGKDVVYEVDGEDKTADDFYDELYKSNGTTSVVSLFKQAVADQSVSTTSAMKDTAKTQAASIRSSYSTNYGTSADTQLASDLKSTGYTDLEEYLIEAQKILKVTGEYAKANFDDLQIHQVSYILIKFTDSSNVTDTPTEDEASRMKTVDDALSSGTDFASVATSHSEDTSTATSGGDLGVIDKNTSSVDSTFLSATLALKEGETSGWVKSSSFGYFKIYCTASTPDTLAANNTSSDPYVSLVQKYDTTLENKAIWDKAQSLGIDFHGNDDLELTIKTSLAITDDDSSSSDAEASASASAEATASASASAEATAGSSN
;
A
#
# COMPACT_ATOMS: atom_id res chain seq x y z
N MET A 1 -42.78 -33.44 -11.11
CA MET A 1 -42.83 -32.11 -10.46
C MET A 1 -43.88 -31.97 -9.36
N GLY A 2 -45.13 -32.42 -9.52
CA GLY A 2 -46.22 -32.13 -8.54
C GLY A 2 -46.03 -32.62 -7.10
N LYS A 3 -45.24 -33.68 -6.83
CA LYS A 3 -44.98 -34.16 -5.44
C LYS A 3 -43.96 -33.29 -4.69
N PHE A 4 -43.01 -32.67 -5.39
CA PHE A 4 -42.01 -31.77 -4.78
C PHE A 4 -42.66 -30.46 -4.32
N PHE A 5 -43.51 -29.86 -5.18
CA PHE A 5 -44.27 -28.66 -4.85
C PHE A 5 -45.24 -28.88 -3.68
N LYS A 6 -45.88 -30.04 -3.57
CA LYS A 6 -46.78 -30.35 -2.43
C LYS A 6 -46.03 -30.60 -1.12
N LYS A 7 -44.83 -31.19 -1.16
CA LYS A 7 -44.04 -31.49 0.05
C LYS A 7 -43.30 -30.25 0.59
N ASN A 8 -42.86 -29.36 -0.30
CA ASN A 8 -42.02 -28.21 0.04
C ASN A 8 -42.74 -26.87 -0.15
N TRP A 9 -44.08 -26.86 -0.18
CA TRP A 9 -44.88 -25.67 -0.46
C TRP A 9 -44.60 -24.51 0.51
N PHE A 10 -44.32 -24.82 1.78
CA PHE A 10 -43.95 -23.83 2.80
C PHE A 10 -42.57 -23.20 2.53
N VAL A 11 -41.58 -24.01 2.11
CA VAL A 11 -40.24 -23.51 1.75
C VAL A 11 -40.32 -22.61 0.52
N ILE A 12 -41.16 -22.96 -0.46
CA ILE A 12 -41.38 -22.15 -1.66
C ILE A 12 -42.07 -20.82 -1.30
N LEU A 13 -43.06 -20.84 -0.39
CA LEU A 13 -43.69 -19.61 0.10
C LEU A 13 -42.71 -18.70 0.84
N VAL A 14 -41.81 -19.27 1.64
CA VAL A 14 -40.76 -18.52 2.34
C VAL A 14 -39.76 -17.92 1.34
N VAL A 15 -39.35 -18.66 0.30
CA VAL A 15 -38.48 -18.13 -0.76
C VAL A 15 -39.16 -17.02 -1.56
N ILE A 16 -40.46 -17.14 -1.87
CA ILE A 16 -41.23 -16.08 -2.55
C ILE A 16 -41.39 -14.86 -1.65
N LEU A 17 -41.59 -15.06 -0.35
CA LEU A 17 -41.67 -13.98 0.63
C LEU A 17 -40.33 -13.24 0.74
N PHE A 18 -39.20 -13.96 0.83
CA PHE A 18 -37.88 -13.34 0.85
C PHE A 18 -37.53 -12.68 -0.48
N ALA A 19 -37.84 -13.28 -1.62
CA ALA A 19 -37.68 -12.63 -2.92
C ALA A 19 -38.55 -11.36 -3.01
N GLY A 20 -39.79 -11.40 -2.52
CA GLY A 20 -40.68 -10.25 -2.45
C GLY A 20 -40.16 -9.14 -1.53
N ILE A 21 -39.57 -9.49 -0.38
CA ILE A 21 -38.95 -8.55 0.56
C ILE A 21 -37.67 -7.97 -0.05
N SER A 22 -36.82 -8.76 -0.69
CA SER A 22 -35.60 -8.29 -1.36
C SER A 22 -35.93 -7.38 -2.55
N ILE A 23 -36.92 -7.75 -3.38
CA ILE A 23 -37.42 -6.90 -4.46
C ILE A 23 -38.04 -5.61 -3.90
N TYR A 24 -38.83 -5.71 -2.83
CA TYR A 24 -39.38 -4.54 -2.15
C TYR A 24 -38.29 -3.66 -1.54
N TYR A 25 -37.24 -4.23 -0.97
CA TYR A 25 -36.15 -3.47 -0.35
C TYR A 25 -35.29 -2.79 -1.41
N ILE A 26 -34.97 -3.47 -2.53
CA ILE A 26 -34.31 -2.89 -3.69
C ILE A 26 -35.17 -1.77 -4.29
N TYR A 27 -36.48 -1.99 -4.39
CA TYR A 27 -37.43 -0.98 -4.84
C TYR A 27 -37.47 0.20 -3.86
N ASP A 28 -37.71 0.00 -2.57
CA ASP A 28 -37.88 1.03 -1.54
C ASP A 28 -36.62 1.86 -1.29
N THR A 29 -35.44 1.22 -1.33
CA THR A 29 -34.14 1.91 -1.20
C THR A 29 -33.86 2.81 -2.41
N ASN A 30 -34.46 2.50 -3.58
CA ASN A 30 -34.30 3.27 -4.82
C ASN A 30 -35.49 4.19 -5.16
N LYS A 31 -36.70 3.94 -4.62
CA LYS A 31 -37.98 4.61 -4.95
C LYS A 31 -38.03 6.10 -4.61
N GLY A 32 -36.97 6.66 -4.04
CA GLY A 32 -36.87 8.07 -3.67
C GLY A 32 -35.77 8.86 -4.37
N LYS A 33 -34.85 8.21 -5.11
CA LYS A 33 -33.65 8.88 -5.65
C LYS A 33 -33.86 9.48 -7.06
N LEU A 34 -34.74 8.91 -7.86
CA LEU A 34 -35.25 9.50 -9.10
C LEU A 34 -36.79 9.32 -9.12
N LYS A 35 -37.56 10.40 -8.95
CA LYS A 35 -39.04 10.37 -8.99
C LYS A 35 -39.60 10.41 -10.44
N GLY A 36 -38.86 9.85 -11.40
CA GLY A 36 -39.04 10.09 -12.82
C GLY A 36 -39.90 9.06 -13.56
N LYS A 37 -40.36 9.46 -14.75
CA LYS A 37 -40.82 8.60 -15.85
C LYS A 37 -39.80 7.47 -16.07
N SER A 38 -40.25 6.27 -16.40
CA SER A 38 -39.36 5.21 -16.92
C SER A 38 -39.63 5.03 -18.41
N SER A 39 -38.57 4.90 -19.20
CA SER A 39 -38.64 4.76 -20.65
C SER A 39 -37.84 3.52 -21.06
N SER A 40 -38.50 2.56 -21.72
CA SER A 40 -37.89 1.27 -22.12
C SER A 40 -37.19 0.52 -20.99
N GLY A 41 -37.71 0.59 -19.76
CA GLY A 41 -37.14 -0.07 -18.58
C GLY A 41 -35.98 0.66 -17.91
N LYS A 42 -35.62 1.86 -18.40
CA LYS A 42 -34.60 2.73 -17.81
C LYS A 42 -35.24 3.90 -17.09
N ASP A 43 -34.66 4.31 -15.98
CA ASP A 43 -35.12 5.48 -15.23
C ASP A 43 -34.71 6.75 -15.98
N VAL A 44 -35.67 7.67 -16.19
CA VAL A 44 -35.40 8.96 -16.83
C VAL A 44 -34.91 9.95 -15.78
N VAL A 45 -33.75 10.55 -16.03
CA VAL A 45 -33.18 11.62 -15.21
C VAL A 45 -33.86 12.95 -15.54
N TYR A 46 -33.99 13.28 -16.83
CA TYR A 46 -34.74 14.43 -17.33
C TYR A 46 -35.20 14.24 -18.79
N GLU A 47 -36.18 15.02 -19.23
CA GLU A 47 -36.69 15.04 -20.63
C GLU A 47 -36.56 16.46 -21.20
N VAL A 48 -36.13 16.59 -22.45
CA VAL A 48 -36.12 17.87 -23.19
C VAL A 48 -36.73 17.64 -24.58
N ASP A 49 -37.77 18.40 -24.92
CA ASP A 49 -38.47 18.32 -26.22
C ASP A 49 -38.93 16.89 -26.62
N GLY A 50 -39.38 16.11 -25.64
CA GLY A 50 -39.80 14.72 -25.87
C GLY A 50 -38.66 13.70 -25.96
N GLU A 51 -37.41 14.13 -25.85
CA GLU A 51 -36.23 13.25 -25.76
C GLU A 51 -35.87 12.98 -24.30
N ASP A 52 -35.89 11.70 -23.92
CA ASP A 52 -35.53 11.25 -22.57
C ASP A 52 -34.00 11.12 -22.43
N LYS A 53 -33.44 11.67 -21.35
CA LYS A 53 -32.09 11.34 -20.88
C LYS A 53 -32.19 10.38 -19.70
N THR A 54 -31.63 9.18 -19.85
CA THR A 54 -31.76 8.09 -18.88
C THR A 54 -30.64 8.08 -17.84
N ALA A 55 -30.84 7.31 -16.76
CA ALA A 55 -29.85 7.08 -15.74
C ALA A 55 -28.60 6.39 -16.30
N ASP A 56 -28.76 5.49 -17.28
CA ASP A 56 -27.65 4.88 -18.01
C ASP A 56 -26.88 5.95 -18.79
N ASP A 57 -27.58 6.81 -19.52
CA ASP A 57 -26.91 7.87 -20.28
C ASP A 57 -26.18 8.86 -19.36
N PHE A 58 -26.73 9.11 -18.17
CA PHE A 58 -26.08 9.94 -17.16
C PHE A 58 -24.88 9.21 -16.53
N TYR A 59 -25.00 7.92 -16.24
CA TYR A 59 -23.92 7.08 -15.76
C TYR A 59 -22.77 7.03 -16.77
N ASP A 60 -23.05 6.83 -18.05
CA ASP A 60 -22.03 6.81 -19.11
C ASP A 60 -21.28 8.14 -19.20
N GLU A 61 -21.97 9.27 -19.10
CA GLU A 61 -21.33 10.60 -19.08
C GLU A 61 -20.52 10.84 -17.80
N LEU A 62 -21.03 10.42 -16.63
CA LEU A 62 -20.27 10.47 -15.39
C LEU A 62 -19.02 9.59 -15.45
N TYR A 63 -19.16 8.39 -16.02
CA TYR A 63 -18.06 7.43 -16.14
C TYR A 63 -16.96 7.98 -17.04
N LYS A 64 -17.33 8.53 -18.21
CA LYS A 64 -16.39 9.21 -19.12
C LYS A 64 -15.68 10.40 -18.50
N SER A 65 -16.37 11.19 -17.66
CA SER A 65 -15.81 12.42 -17.11
C SER A 65 -14.89 12.17 -15.91
N ASN A 66 -15.29 11.32 -14.97
CA ASN A 66 -14.57 11.11 -13.71
C ASN A 66 -14.64 9.66 -13.17
N GLY A 67 -15.29 8.74 -13.89
CA GLY A 67 -15.55 7.38 -13.41
C GLY A 67 -14.30 6.55 -13.16
N THR A 68 -13.27 6.73 -13.99
CA THR A 68 -12.01 5.99 -13.86
C THR A 68 -11.37 6.16 -12.48
N THR A 69 -11.23 7.40 -12.01
CA THR A 69 -10.65 7.65 -10.68
C THR A 69 -11.52 7.07 -9.58
N SER A 70 -12.85 7.21 -9.68
CA SER A 70 -13.78 6.67 -8.69
C SER A 70 -13.76 5.14 -8.63
N VAL A 71 -13.75 4.45 -9.77
CA VAL A 71 -13.74 2.98 -9.80
C VAL A 71 -12.41 2.42 -9.29
N VAL A 72 -11.29 3.09 -9.57
CA VAL A 72 -9.97 2.70 -9.03
C VAL A 72 -9.91 2.89 -7.52
N SER A 73 -10.43 4.00 -6.98
CA SER A 73 -10.51 4.22 -5.54
C SER A 73 -11.39 3.16 -4.87
N LEU A 74 -12.57 2.86 -5.42
CA LEU A 74 -13.45 1.81 -4.90
C LEU A 74 -12.82 0.42 -4.98
N PHE A 75 -12.07 0.14 -6.04
CA PHE A 75 -11.32 -1.11 -6.19
C PHE A 75 -10.26 -1.26 -5.08
N LYS A 76 -9.44 -0.23 -4.85
CA LYS A 76 -8.44 -0.22 -3.76
C LYS A 76 -9.09 -0.47 -2.39
N GLN A 77 -10.20 0.21 -2.13
CA GLN A 77 -10.98 0.07 -0.89
C GLN A 77 -11.52 -1.36 -0.74
N ALA A 78 -12.16 -1.91 -1.76
CA ALA A 78 -12.71 -3.26 -1.71
C ALA A 78 -11.61 -4.31 -1.44
N VAL A 79 -10.44 -4.17 -2.08
CA VAL A 79 -9.31 -5.07 -1.84
C VAL A 79 -8.81 -4.96 -0.40
N ALA A 80 -8.64 -3.74 0.11
CA ALA A 80 -8.17 -3.49 1.47
C ALA A 80 -9.17 -3.95 2.53
N ASP A 81 -10.47 -3.70 2.34
CA ASP A 81 -11.56 -4.17 3.19
C ASP A 81 -11.61 -5.69 3.31
N GLN A 82 -11.48 -6.38 2.19
CA GLN A 82 -11.49 -7.85 2.16
C GLN A 82 -10.21 -8.47 2.72
N SER A 83 -9.11 -7.71 2.73
CA SER A 83 -7.82 -8.17 3.23
C SER A 83 -7.60 -7.89 4.72
N VAL A 84 -8.14 -6.79 5.22
CA VAL A 84 -7.81 -6.26 6.55
C VAL A 84 -9.08 -5.84 7.29
N SER A 85 -9.43 -6.59 8.33
CA SER A 85 -10.54 -6.23 9.20
C SER A 85 -10.26 -4.95 10.01
N THR A 86 -11.24 -4.06 10.11
CA THR A 86 -11.17 -2.90 11.00
C THR A 86 -11.06 -3.32 12.46
N THR A 87 -9.98 -2.90 13.12
CA THR A 87 -9.72 -3.19 14.55
C THR A 87 -10.04 -1.98 15.44
N SER A 88 -10.19 -2.21 16.75
CA SER A 88 -10.32 -1.10 17.72
C SER A 88 -9.09 -0.21 17.73
N ALA A 89 -7.88 -0.78 17.61
CA ALA A 89 -6.64 -0.02 17.55
C ALA A 89 -6.61 0.94 16.34
N MET A 90 -7.09 0.50 15.16
CA MET A 90 -7.19 1.37 13.99
C MET A 90 -8.14 2.54 14.21
N LYS A 91 -9.27 2.30 14.90
CA LYS A 91 -10.23 3.35 15.26
C LYS A 91 -9.62 4.36 16.23
N ASP A 92 -8.89 3.89 17.23
CA ASP A 92 -8.22 4.76 18.21
C ASP A 92 -7.12 5.62 17.57
N THR A 93 -6.33 5.01 16.68
CA THR A 93 -5.34 5.72 15.85
C THR A 93 -6.01 6.75 14.95
N ALA A 94 -7.06 6.37 14.21
CA ALA A 94 -7.79 7.26 13.32
C ALA A 94 -8.39 8.44 14.07
N LYS A 95 -8.99 8.20 15.25
CA LYS A 95 -9.54 9.26 16.11
C LYS A 95 -8.46 10.24 16.58
N THR A 96 -7.29 9.72 16.97
CA THR A 96 -6.16 10.54 17.42
C THR A 96 -5.63 11.41 16.27
N GLN A 97 -5.42 10.80 15.10
CA GLN A 97 -5.00 11.50 13.89
C GLN A 97 -6.04 12.54 13.44
N ALA A 98 -7.32 12.18 13.46
CA ALA A 98 -8.42 13.08 13.11
C ALA A 98 -8.46 14.31 14.02
N ALA A 99 -8.22 14.14 15.33
CA ALA A 99 -8.11 15.27 16.25
C ALA A 99 -6.94 16.22 15.87
N SER A 100 -5.76 15.68 15.58
CA SER A 100 -4.60 16.47 15.15
C SER A 100 -4.85 17.17 13.80
N ILE A 101 -5.46 16.49 12.84
CA ILE A 101 -5.81 17.06 11.53
C ILE A 101 -6.81 18.20 11.70
N ARG A 102 -7.91 17.98 12.45
CA ARG A 102 -8.90 19.04 12.76
C ARG A 102 -8.26 20.23 13.47
N SER A 103 -7.33 19.99 14.38
CA SER A 103 -6.56 21.06 15.03
C SER A 103 -5.71 21.84 14.02
N SER A 104 -4.98 21.14 13.14
CA SER A 104 -4.16 21.79 12.10
C SER A 104 -4.99 22.61 11.13
N TYR A 105 -6.14 22.08 10.68
CA TYR A 105 -7.08 22.80 9.83
C TYR A 105 -7.63 24.05 10.54
N SER A 106 -7.97 23.93 11.83
CA SER A 106 -8.43 25.07 12.64
C SER A 106 -7.35 26.17 12.71
N THR A 107 -6.09 25.79 12.91
CA THR A 107 -4.97 26.73 12.92
C THR A 107 -4.74 27.40 11.56
N ASN A 108 -4.83 26.64 10.47
CA ASN A 108 -4.49 27.13 9.13
C ASN A 108 -5.62 27.90 8.44
N TYR A 109 -6.88 27.53 8.70
CA TYR A 109 -8.05 28.04 7.96
C TYR A 109 -9.08 28.75 8.84
N GLY A 110 -8.91 28.75 10.17
CA GLY A 110 -9.79 29.45 11.10
C GLY A 110 -11.26 29.04 10.94
N THR A 111 -12.15 30.01 10.71
CA THR A 111 -13.60 29.77 10.57
C THR A 111 -13.97 28.95 9.33
N SER A 112 -13.07 28.82 8.35
CA SER A 112 -13.31 28.03 7.14
C SER A 112 -12.80 26.58 7.25
N ALA A 113 -12.25 26.19 8.41
CA ALA A 113 -11.64 24.88 8.62
C ALA A 113 -12.57 23.71 8.28
N ASP A 114 -13.80 23.72 8.79
CA ASP A 114 -14.76 22.64 8.55
C ASP A 114 -15.15 22.54 7.06
N THR A 115 -15.36 23.69 6.41
CA THR A 115 -15.67 23.74 4.98
C THR A 115 -14.50 23.24 4.13
N GLN A 116 -13.26 23.63 4.47
CA GLN A 116 -12.08 23.18 3.74
C GLN A 116 -11.85 21.68 3.94
N LEU A 117 -11.93 21.19 5.18
CA LEU A 117 -11.79 19.77 5.49
C LEU A 117 -12.85 18.92 4.79
N ALA A 118 -14.11 19.37 4.79
CA ALA A 118 -15.18 18.67 4.07
C ALA A 118 -14.96 18.66 2.55
N SER A 119 -14.44 19.76 1.99
CA SER A 119 -14.08 19.83 0.56
C SER A 119 -12.95 18.87 0.21
N ASP A 120 -11.90 18.84 1.03
CA ASP A 120 -10.73 17.98 0.83
C ASP A 120 -11.11 16.50 0.97
N LEU A 121 -11.89 16.13 2.00
CA LEU A 121 -12.41 14.77 2.15
C LEU A 121 -13.29 14.35 0.98
N LYS A 122 -14.16 15.25 0.51
CA LYS A 122 -15.02 14.94 -0.64
C LYS A 122 -14.20 14.61 -1.89
N SER A 123 -13.03 15.24 -2.06
CA SER A 123 -12.13 14.94 -3.17
C SER A 123 -11.53 13.53 -3.12
N THR A 124 -11.46 12.91 -1.92
CA THR A 124 -11.04 11.52 -1.75
C THR A 124 -12.20 10.52 -1.84
N GLY A 125 -13.44 11.01 -2.01
CA GLY A 125 -14.65 10.19 -2.02
C GLY A 125 -15.24 9.94 -0.63
N TYR A 126 -14.67 10.54 0.42
CA TYR A 126 -15.12 10.38 1.80
C TYR A 126 -15.85 11.61 2.32
N THR A 127 -16.72 11.40 3.31
CA THR A 127 -17.32 12.50 4.08
C THR A 127 -16.97 12.45 5.56
N ASP A 128 -16.44 11.31 6.03
CA ASP A 128 -15.98 11.12 7.39
C ASP A 128 -14.46 10.95 7.42
N LEU A 129 -13.80 11.76 8.25
CA LEU A 129 -12.33 11.76 8.35
C LEU A 129 -11.81 10.47 9.01
N GLU A 130 -12.52 9.94 10.00
CA GLU A 130 -12.06 8.76 10.73
C GLU A 130 -12.21 7.51 9.87
N GLU A 131 -13.28 7.41 9.08
CA GLU A 131 -13.46 6.37 8.07
C GLU A 131 -12.34 6.41 7.02
N TYR A 132 -12.04 7.59 6.46
CA TYR A 132 -10.92 7.77 5.53
C TYR A 132 -9.58 7.31 6.13
N LEU A 133 -9.30 7.69 7.38
CA LEU A 133 -8.05 7.33 8.05
C LEU A 133 -7.98 5.83 8.42
N ILE A 134 -9.11 5.19 8.73
CA ILE A 134 -9.15 3.73 8.92
C ILE A 134 -8.83 3.04 7.59
N GLU A 135 -9.39 3.53 6.48
CA GLU A 135 -9.14 2.92 5.19
C GLU A 135 -7.69 3.09 4.73
N ALA A 136 -7.13 4.29 4.90
CA ALA A 136 -5.71 4.52 4.65
C ALA A 136 -4.82 3.56 5.45
N GLN A 137 -5.16 3.25 6.70
CA GLN A 137 -4.43 2.26 7.50
C GLN A 137 -4.50 0.84 6.93
N LYS A 138 -5.65 0.43 6.37
CA LYS A 138 -5.78 -0.90 5.74
C LYS A 138 -4.96 -0.98 4.46
N ILE A 139 -5.02 0.05 3.62
CA ILE A 139 -4.22 0.13 2.40
C ILE A 139 -2.74 0.06 2.75
N LEU A 140 -2.27 0.87 3.71
CA LEU A 140 -0.88 0.82 4.18
C LEU A 140 -0.49 -0.56 4.72
N LYS A 141 -1.41 -1.27 5.38
CA LYS A 141 -1.16 -2.63 5.86
C LYS A 141 -1.03 -3.64 4.72
N VAL A 142 -1.89 -3.57 3.71
CA VAL A 142 -1.76 -4.40 2.49
C VAL A 142 -0.42 -4.11 1.80
N THR A 143 -0.06 -2.84 1.66
CA THR A 143 1.22 -2.44 1.04
C THR A 143 2.42 -2.87 1.88
N GLY A 144 2.36 -2.79 3.20
CA GLY A 144 3.40 -3.27 4.10
C GLY A 144 3.57 -4.79 4.06
N GLU A 145 2.47 -5.55 3.97
CA GLU A 145 2.51 -7.00 3.77
C GLU A 145 3.18 -7.37 2.44
N TYR A 146 2.88 -6.64 1.37
CA TYR A 146 3.54 -6.80 0.08
C TYR A 146 5.04 -6.49 0.18
N ALA A 147 5.42 -5.39 0.83
CA ALA A 147 6.83 -5.05 1.02
C ALA A 147 7.58 -6.14 1.81
N LYS A 148 6.95 -6.68 2.86
CA LYS A 148 7.49 -7.81 3.62
C LYS A 148 7.65 -9.07 2.78
N ALA A 149 6.68 -9.40 1.93
CA ALA A 149 6.74 -10.57 1.06
C ALA A 149 7.84 -10.44 -0.02
N ASN A 150 8.16 -9.21 -0.42
CA ASN A 150 9.17 -8.88 -1.43
C ASN A 150 10.45 -8.30 -0.80
N PHE A 151 10.77 -8.67 0.44
CA PHE A 151 11.84 -8.07 1.23
C PHE A 151 13.19 -8.01 0.51
N ASP A 152 13.63 -9.15 -0.02
CA ASP A 152 14.94 -9.29 -0.66
C ASP A 152 15.00 -8.52 -1.98
N ASP A 153 13.92 -8.59 -2.77
CA ASP A 153 13.80 -7.89 -4.05
C ASP A 153 13.80 -6.38 -3.86
N LEU A 154 13.17 -5.89 -2.80
CA LEU A 154 13.17 -4.47 -2.43
C LEU A 154 14.46 -4.02 -1.75
N GLN A 155 15.30 -4.97 -1.30
CA GLN A 155 16.52 -4.70 -0.54
C GLN A 155 16.24 -3.83 0.69
N ILE A 156 15.29 -4.26 1.54
CA ILE A 156 14.86 -3.51 2.72
C ILE A 156 15.96 -3.47 3.80
N HIS A 157 16.28 -2.28 4.28
CA HIS A 157 17.27 -2.04 5.34
C HIS A 157 16.71 -1.08 6.39
N GLN A 158 16.97 -1.35 7.67
CA GLN A 158 16.89 -0.33 8.72
C GLN A 158 18.27 0.28 8.93
N VAL A 159 18.36 1.61 8.92
CA VAL A 159 19.66 2.30 8.95
C VAL A 159 19.71 3.46 9.93
N SER A 160 20.93 3.68 10.43
CA SER A 160 21.29 4.86 11.20
C SER A 160 22.51 5.53 10.56
N TYR A 161 22.67 6.84 10.76
CA TYR A 161 23.82 7.56 10.23
C TYR A 161 24.34 8.69 11.10
N ILE A 162 25.58 9.09 10.82
CA ILE A 162 26.24 10.27 11.35
C ILE A 162 26.55 11.17 10.16
N LEU A 163 26.11 12.42 10.21
CA LEU A 163 26.45 13.42 9.21
C LEU A 163 27.50 14.39 9.77
N ILE A 164 28.60 14.56 9.05
CA ILE A 164 29.54 15.67 9.22
C ILE A 164 29.34 16.61 8.03
N LYS A 165 28.82 17.81 8.28
CA LYS A 165 28.51 18.80 7.25
C LYS A 165 29.79 19.45 6.71
N PHE A 166 29.71 19.90 5.45
CA PHE A 166 30.74 20.75 4.88
C PHE A 166 30.94 22.00 5.72
N THR A 167 32.20 22.38 5.95
CA THR A 167 32.53 23.62 6.66
C THR A 167 32.13 24.84 5.82
N ASP A 168 32.28 24.75 4.50
CA ASP A 168 31.77 25.74 3.54
C ASP A 168 30.98 25.05 2.42
N SER A 169 29.65 25.01 2.57
CA SER A 169 28.76 24.42 1.57
C SER A 169 28.73 25.18 0.23
N SER A 170 29.31 26.39 0.16
CA SER A 170 29.43 27.16 -1.09
C SER A 170 30.71 26.85 -1.85
N ASN A 171 31.67 26.14 -1.23
CA ASN A 171 32.97 25.82 -1.82
C ASN A 171 33.40 24.39 -1.46
N VAL A 172 32.61 23.42 -1.91
CA VAL A 172 32.86 21.99 -1.67
C VAL A 172 34.08 21.51 -2.46
N THR A 173 35.10 20.99 -1.76
CA THR A 173 36.32 20.40 -2.34
C THR A 173 36.16 18.91 -2.57
N ASP A 174 37.03 18.29 -3.40
CA ASP A 174 36.98 16.85 -3.68
C ASP A 174 37.29 15.99 -2.43
N THR A 175 38.26 16.42 -1.63
CA THR A 175 38.66 15.80 -0.36
C THR A 175 38.17 16.62 0.83
N PRO A 176 38.01 16.03 2.03
CA PRO A 176 37.63 16.79 3.23
C PRO A 176 38.68 17.86 3.57
N THR A 177 38.22 18.99 4.08
CA THR A 177 39.10 20.01 4.68
C THR A 177 39.75 19.47 5.96
N GLU A 178 40.77 20.15 6.49
CA GLU A 178 41.41 19.76 7.74
C GLU A 178 40.42 19.74 8.92
N ASP A 179 39.47 20.69 8.94
CA ASP A 179 38.41 20.76 9.94
C ASP A 179 37.41 19.59 9.82
N GLU A 180 36.90 19.32 8.62
CA GLU A 180 36.01 18.18 8.34
C GLU A 180 36.69 16.86 8.70
N ALA A 181 37.96 16.68 8.28
CA ALA A 181 38.74 15.49 8.56
C ALA A 181 38.96 15.29 10.06
N SER A 182 39.17 16.37 10.82
CA SER A 182 39.30 16.31 12.29
C SER A 182 38.00 15.87 12.97
N ARG A 183 36.85 16.40 12.52
CA ARG A 183 35.52 15.99 13.02
C ARG A 183 35.20 14.54 12.66
N MET A 184 35.48 14.13 11.42
CA MET A 184 35.36 12.73 10.96
C MET A 184 36.25 11.79 11.77
N LYS A 185 37.51 12.18 12.03
CA LYS A 185 38.44 11.39 12.84
C LYS A 185 37.92 11.20 14.27
N THR A 186 37.29 12.21 14.86
CA THR A 186 36.70 12.10 16.20
C THR A 186 35.61 11.02 16.25
N VAL A 187 34.76 10.96 15.22
CA VAL A 187 33.75 9.90 15.06
C VAL A 187 34.41 8.52 14.91
N ASP A 188 35.41 8.40 14.03
CA ASP A 188 36.11 7.13 13.80
C ASP A 188 36.84 6.62 15.05
N ASP A 189 37.49 7.51 15.81
CA ASP A 189 38.18 7.18 17.05
C ASP A 189 37.17 6.68 18.12
N ALA A 190 36.01 7.35 18.23
CA ALA A 190 34.96 6.96 19.17
C ALA A 190 34.39 5.57 18.84
N LEU A 191 34.07 5.31 17.57
CA LEU A 191 33.60 3.99 17.12
C LEU A 191 34.68 2.91 17.32
N SER A 192 35.94 3.22 17.01
CA SER A 192 37.06 2.27 17.17
C SER A 192 37.37 1.95 18.64
N SER A 193 37.02 2.85 19.56
CA SER A 193 37.14 2.62 21.01
C SER A 193 36.05 1.71 21.58
N GLY A 194 35.06 1.32 20.76
CA GLY A 194 33.94 0.47 21.15
C GLY A 194 32.71 1.23 21.67
N THR A 195 32.65 2.56 21.48
CA THR A 195 31.41 3.31 21.75
C THR A 195 30.37 2.92 20.70
N ASP A 196 29.14 2.63 21.12
CA ASP A 196 28.08 2.21 20.21
C ASP A 196 27.69 3.33 19.23
N PHE A 197 27.23 2.95 18.05
CA PHE A 197 26.97 3.88 16.96
C PHE A 197 25.95 4.96 17.34
N ALA A 198 24.90 4.60 18.08
CA ALA A 198 23.85 5.53 18.49
C ALA A 198 24.40 6.62 19.42
N SER A 199 25.21 6.24 20.41
CA SER A 199 25.89 7.20 21.30
C SER A 199 26.83 8.15 20.54
N VAL A 200 27.59 7.63 19.57
CA VAL A 200 28.46 8.46 18.73
C VAL A 200 27.63 9.41 17.85
N ALA A 201 26.54 8.92 17.25
CA ALA A 201 25.63 9.74 16.45
C ALA A 201 24.98 10.85 17.27
N THR A 202 24.51 10.56 18.48
CA THR A 202 23.98 11.59 19.39
C THR A 202 25.01 12.65 19.76
N SER A 203 26.27 12.26 19.90
CA SER A 203 27.33 13.19 20.34
C SER A 203 27.95 14.00 19.21
N HIS A 204 27.98 13.45 17.98
CA HIS A 204 28.81 13.97 16.90
C HIS A 204 28.09 14.19 15.57
N SER A 205 26.87 13.67 15.37
CA SER A 205 26.12 13.94 14.14
C SER A 205 25.64 15.38 14.13
N GLU A 206 25.86 16.05 13.00
CA GLU A 206 25.45 17.44 12.77
C GLU A 206 24.09 17.53 12.07
N ASP A 207 23.47 16.39 11.80
CA ASP A 207 22.04 16.32 11.54
C ASP A 207 21.25 16.23 12.84
N THR A 208 20.74 17.38 13.28
CA THR A 208 19.97 17.52 14.51
C THR A 208 18.62 16.81 14.47
N SER A 209 18.12 16.42 13.28
CA SER A 209 16.83 15.73 13.16
C SER A 209 16.88 14.26 13.56
N THR A 210 18.05 13.62 13.41
CA THR A 210 18.25 12.19 13.71
C THR A 210 19.22 11.96 14.86
N ALA A 211 20.16 12.89 15.14
CA ALA A 211 21.18 12.73 16.17
C ALA A 211 20.61 12.34 17.54
N THR A 212 19.55 13.02 18.00
CA THR A 212 18.91 12.75 19.31
C THR A 212 18.27 11.36 19.41
N SER A 213 18.03 10.72 18.27
CA SER A 213 17.51 9.35 18.16
C SER A 213 18.60 8.38 17.70
N GLY A 214 19.87 8.65 18.06
CA GLY A 214 20.99 7.78 17.72
C GLY A 214 21.33 7.73 16.22
N GLY A 215 20.91 8.74 15.45
CA GLY A 215 21.07 8.77 14.01
C GLY A 215 20.08 7.90 13.26
N ASP A 216 19.03 7.37 13.91
CA ASP A 216 18.04 6.49 13.29
C ASP A 216 17.25 7.21 12.19
N LEU A 217 17.41 6.75 10.95
CA LEU A 217 16.60 7.19 9.82
C LEU A 217 15.28 6.40 9.77
N GLY A 218 15.33 5.13 10.16
CA GLY A 218 14.27 4.15 10.01
C GLY A 218 14.52 3.18 8.87
N VAL A 219 13.42 2.67 8.30
CA VAL A 219 13.42 1.58 7.31
C VAL A 219 13.29 2.16 5.92
N ILE A 220 14.25 1.84 5.05
CA ILE A 220 14.30 2.27 3.65
C ILE A 220 14.52 1.05 2.74
N ASP A 221 14.36 1.26 1.44
CA ASP A 221 14.52 0.25 0.41
C ASP A 221 15.15 0.85 -0.85
N LYS A 222 15.34 0.02 -1.90
CA LYS A 222 15.96 0.46 -3.15
C LYS A 222 15.19 1.54 -3.92
N ASN A 223 13.90 1.73 -3.64
CA ASN A 223 13.03 2.69 -4.31
C ASN A 223 12.97 4.02 -3.57
N THR A 224 13.57 4.10 -2.38
CA THR A 224 13.54 5.29 -1.52
C THR A 224 14.20 6.48 -2.22
N SER A 225 13.38 7.44 -2.66
CA SER A 225 13.83 8.58 -3.47
C SER A 225 14.04 9.88 -2.67
N SER A 226 13.66 9.89 -1.39
CA SER A 226 13.73 11.06 -0.51
C SER A 226 15.09 11.25 0.20
N VAL A 227 16.07 10.39 -0.09
CA VAL A 227 17.43 10.43 0.48
C VAL A 227 18.47 10.68 -0.61
N ASP A 228 19.70 11.06 -0.22
CA ASP A 228 20.81 11.23 -1.15
C ASP A 228 21.13 9.91 -1.88
N SER A 229 21.33 9.95 -3.20
CA SER A 229 21.53 8.75 -4.01
C SER A 229 22.83 8.00 -3.70
N THR A 230 23.89 8.71 -3.29
CA THR A 230 25.14 8.09 -2.87
C THR A 230 24.98 7.44 -1.50
N PHE A 231 24.21 8.06 -0.61
CA PHE A 231 23.82 7.49 0.68
C PHE A 231 23.03 6.19 0.50
N LEU A 232 22.01 6.20 -0.37
CA LEU A 232 21.21 5.02 -0.66
C LEU A 232 22.06 3.89 -1.24
N SER A 233 22.87 4.20 -2.26
CA SER A 233 23.73 3.21 -2.91
C SER A 233 24.71 2.56 -1.91
N ALA A 234 25.28 3.36 -1.01
CA ALA A 234 26.15 2.83 0.04
C ALA A 234 25.38 1.99 1.06
N THR A 235 24.18 2.42 1.46
CA THR A 235 23.30 1.67 2.35
C THR A 235 22.99 0.27 1.83
N LEU A 236 22.56 0.17 0.56
CA LEU A 236 22.16 -1.10 -0.05
C LEU A 236 23.32 -2.10 -0.24
N ALA A 237 24.57 -1.63 -0.08
CA ALA A 237 25.76 -2.45 -0.15
C ALA A 237 26.20 -3.01 1.22
N LEU A 238 25.66 -2.47 2.32
CA LEU A 238 26.03 -2.88 3.67
C LEU A 238 25.34 -4.18 4.06
N LYS A 239 26.06 -5.03 4.80
CA LYS A 239 25.46 -6.15 5.51
C LYS A 239 24.96 -5.69 6.88
N GLU A 240 24.08 -6.49 7.46
CA GLU A 240 23.63 -6.26 8.84
C GLU A 240 24.80 -6.13 9.81
N GLY A 241 24.75 -5.11 10.66
CA GLY A 241 25.79 -4.79 11.62
C GLY A 241 27.05 -4.15 11.03
N GLU A 242 27.08 -3.87 9.72
CA GLU A 242 28.21 -3.22 9.07
C GLU A 242 28.11 -1.69 9.16
N THR A 243 29.27 -1.05 9.37
CA THR A 243 29.44 0.40 9.27
C THR A 243 30.21 0.74 8.00
N SER A 244 29.71 1.68 7.21
CA SER A 244 30.35 2.11 5.97
C SER A 244 31.67 2.83 6.18
N GLY A 245 32.45 2.99 5.10
CA GLY A 245 33.40 4.10 4.99
C GLY A 245 32.68 5.46 4.98
N TRP A 246 33.44 6.56 4.90
CA TRP A 246 32.84 7.88 4.73
C TRP A 246 32.27 8.04 3.31
N VAL A 247 30.97 8.33 3.22
CA VAL A 247 30.24 8.52 1.97
C VAL A 247 30.01 10.01 1.76
N LYS A 248 30.63 10.59 0.74
CA LYS A 248 30.49 12.01 0.42
C LYS A 248 29.19 12.26 -0.34
N SER A 249 28.32 13.10 0.21
CA SER A 249 27.20 13.72 -0.50
C SER A 249 27.64 15.05 -1.09
N SER A 250 27.19 15.34 -2.32
CA SER A 250 27.44 16.65 -2.95
C SER A 250 26.76 17.82 -2.25
N SER A 251 25.74 17.54 -1.42
CA SER A 251 24.82 18.55 -0.89
C SER A 251 24.93 18.73 0.61
N PHE A 252 25.29 17.66 1.34
CA PHE A 252 25.19 17.65 2.80
C PHE A 252 26.54 17.61 3.52
N GLY A 253 27.53 16.89 3.00
CA GLY A 253 28.78 16.61 3.68
C GLY A 253 29.15 15.14 3.57
N TYR A 254 29.62 14.54 4.67
CA TYR A 254 30.06 13.16 4.74
C TYR A 254 29.19 12.35 5.69
N PHE A 255 28.66 11.24 5.19
CA PHE A 255 27.89 10.28 5.96
C PHE A 255 28.76 9.12 6.41
N LYS A 256 28.63 8.73 7.68
CA LYS A 256 28.97 7.40 8.18
C LYS A 256 27.66 6.65 8.38
N ILE A 257 27.49 5.49 7.76
CA ILE A 257 26.21 4.77 7.72
C ILE A 257 26.37 3.45 8.46
N TYR A 258 25.36 3.05 9.22
CA TYR A 258 25.28 1.78 9.91
C TYR A 258 24.02 1.03 9.50
N CYS A 259 24.18 -0.23 9.09
CA CYS A 259 23.05 -1.11 8.82
C CYS A 259 22.61 -1.79 10.13
N THR A 260 21.49 -1.31 10.66
CA THR A 260 20.91 -1.79 11.93
C THR A 260 20.17 -3.12 11.77
N ALA A 261 19.49 -3.31 10.64
CA ALA A 261 18.87 -4.57 10.26
C ALA A 261 18.78 -4.71 8.74
N SER A 262 19.00 -5.92 8.22
CA SER A 262 18.73 -6.26 6.81
C SER A 262 18.14 -7.65 6.62
N THR A 263 17.46 -8.16 7.66
CA THR A 263 16.63 -9.38 7.56
C THR A 263 15.24 -9.13 8.16
N PRO A 264 14.20 -9.89 7.76
CA PRO A 264 12.88 -9.76 8.35
C PRO A 264 12.83 -9.97 9.87
N ASP A 265 13.64 -10.90 10.39
CA ASP A 265 13.65 -11.27 11.81
C ASP A 265 14.27 -10.16 12.67
N THR A 266 15.42 -9.63 12.25
CA THR A 266 16.09 -8.52 12.96
C THR A 266 15.31 -7.23 12.84
N LEU A 267 14.68 -6.97 11.69
CA LEU A 267 13.80 -5.83 11.51
C LEU A 267 12.60 -5.91 12.45
N ALA A 268 11.97 -7.08 12.59
CA ALA A 268 10.87 -7.28 13.53
C ALA A 268 11.33 -7.13 15.00
N ALA A 269 12.50 -7.67 15.36
CA ALA A 269 13.05 -7.56 16.70
C ALA A 269 13.35 -6.10 17.11
N ASN A 270 13.81 -5.28 16.16
CA ASN A 270 14.13 -3.87 16.40
C ASN A 270 12.89 -2.95 16.44
N ASN A 271 11.72 -3.43 15.98
CA ASN A 271 10.52 -2.62 15.82
C ASN A 271 9.32 -3.23 16.57
N THR A 272 9.41 -3.32 17.90
CA THR A 272 8.36 -3.95 18.72
C THR A 272 7.10 -3.10 18.89
N SER A 273 7.18 -1.80 18.64
CA SER A 273 6.11 -0.83 18.92
C SER A 273 5.32 -0.40 17.68
N SER A 274 5.81 -0.74 16.49
CA SER A 274 5.25 -0.32 15.21
C SER A 274 5.62 -1.31 14.12
N ASP A 275 4.76 -1.42 13.09
CA ASP A 275 5.08 -2.24 11.93
C ASP A 275 6.13 -1.52 11.05
N PRO A 276 7.34 -2.08 10.88
CA PRO A 276 8.40 -1.44 10.11
C PRO A 276 8.07 -1.32 8.62
N TYR A 277 7.26 -2.24 8.08
CA TYR A 277 6.88 -2.24 6.67
C TYR A 277 5.82 -1.19 6.39
N VAL A 278 4.87 -1.00 7.31
CA VAL A 278 3.94 0.15 7.24
C VAL A 278 4.72 1.47 7.28
N SER A 279 5.75 1.55 8.13
CA SER A 279 6.59 2.76 8.23
C SER A 279 7.38 3.03 6.94
N LEU A 280 7.94 1.99 6.32
CA LEU A 280 8.62 2.05 5.02
C LEU A 280 7.69 2.62 3.94
N VAL A 281 6.52 1.99 3.73
CA VAL A 281 5.64 2.34 2.61
C VAL A 281 4.90 3.65 2.83
N GLN A 282 4.71 4.05 4.08
CA GLN A 282 4.11 5.34 4.42
C GLN A 282 5.08 6.52 4.19
N LYS A 283 6.37 6.33 4.49
CA LYS A 283 7.34 7.44 4.56
C LYS A 283 8.33 7.48 3.40
N TYR A 284 8.73 6.32 2.87
CA TYR A 284 9.91 6.20 2.01
C TYR A 284 9.60 5.59 0.64
N ASP A 285 8.78 4.54 0.58
CA ASP A 285 8.36 3.93 -0.70
C ASP A 285 6.84 3.93 -0.88
N THR A 286 6.32 5.07 -1.34
CA THR A 286 4.90 5.21 -1.70
C THR A 286 4.56 4.60 -3.06
N THR A 287 5.55 4.08 -3.81
CA THR A 287 5.35 3.57 -5.16
C THR A 287 4.78 2.14 -5.18
N LEU A 288 4.86 1.42 -4.05
CA LEU A 288 4.40 0.03 -3.96
C LEU A 288 2.90 -0.12 -3.86
N GLU A 289 2.15 0.90 -3.46
CA GLU A 289 0.72 0.78 -3.15
C GLU A 289 -0.08 0.15 -4.30
N ASN A 290 0.09 0.66 -5.52
CA ASN A 290 -0.66 0.15 -6.67
C ASN A 290 -0.35 -1.32 -6.98
N LYS A 291 0.93 -1.70 -6.91
CA LYS A 291 1.39 -3.07 -7.14
C LYS A 291 0.86 -4.00 -6.05
N ALA A 292 0.96 -3.59 -4.80
CA ALA A 292 0.47 -4.34 -3.65
C ALA A 292 -1.05 -4.57 -3.69
N ILE A 293 -1.82 -3.54 -4.06
CA ILE A 293 -3.27 -3.68 -4.22
C ILE A 293 -3.59 -4.66 -5.35
N TRP A 294 -2.92 -4.55 -6.50
CA TRP A 294 -3.16 -5.45 -7.61
C TRP A 294 -2.81 -6.90 -7.26
N ASP A 295 -1.63 -7.14 -6.69
CA ASP A 295 -1.19 -8.47 -6.24
C ASP A 295 -2.18 -9.07 -5.22
N LYS A 296 -2.61 -8.27 -4.24
CA LYS A 296 -3.60 -8.71 -3.26
C LYS A 296 -4.96 -9.00 -3.91
N ALA A 297 -5.42 -8.19 -4.86
CA ALA A 297 -6.66 -8.44 -5.59
C ALA A 297 -6.63 -9.79 -6.33
N GLN A 298 -5.51 -10.13 -6.95
CA GLN A 298 -5.32 -11.44 -7.60
C GLN A 298 -5.41 -12.57 -6.56
N SER A 299 -4.75 -12.42 -5.40
CA SER A 299 -4.81 -13.43 -4.32
C SER A 299 -6.24 -13.62 -3.76
N LEU A 300 -7.09 -12.60 -3.84
CA LEU A 300 -8.50 -12.64 -3.44
C LEU A 300 -9.42 -13.23 -4.52
N GLY A 301 -8.91 -13.51 -5.72
CA GLY A 301 -9.68 -14.05 -6.83
C GLY A 301 -10.59 -13.00 -7.49
N ILE A 302 -10.05 -11.80 -7.76
CA ILE A 302 -10.76 -10.77 -8.52
C ILE A 302 -11.34 -11.33 -9.84
N ASP A 303 -12.62 -11.06 -10.10
CA ASP A 303 -13.33 -11.45 -11.32
C ASP A 303 -14.03 -10.22 -11.91
N PHE A 304 -13.62 -9.83 -13.12
CA PHE A 304 -14.23 -8.74 -13.87
C PHE A 304 -15.46 -9.18 -14.68
N HIS A 305 -15.85 -10.46 -14.58
CA HIS A 305 -17.00 -11.07 -15.25
C HIS A 305 -17.03 -10.82 -16.77
N GLY A 306 -15.84 -10.83 -17.40
CA GLY A 306 -15.66 -10.57 -18.84
C GLY A 306 -15.69 -9.09 -19.23
N ASN A 307 -15.54 -8.16 -18.29
CA ASN A 307 -15.40 -6.74 -18.56
C ASN A 307 -13.92 -6.36 -18.75
N ASP A 308 -13.37 -6.74 -19.90
CA ASP A 308 -11.96 -6.53 -20.26
C ASP A 308 -11.58 -5.03 -20.27
N ASP A 309 -12.50 -4.15 -20.66
CA ASP A 309 -12.28 -2.70 -20.67
C ASP A 309 -12.09 -2.13 -19.26
N LEU A 310 -12.88 -2.61 -18.29
CA LEU A 310 -12.74 -2.21 -16.89
C LEU A 310 -11.44 -2.74 -16.28
N GLU A 311 -11.12 -4.00 -16.54
CA GLU A 311 -9.85 -4.59 -16.11
C GLU A 311 -8.66 -3.78 -16.65
N LEU A 312 -8.65 -3.50 -17.95
CA LEU A 312 -7.62 -2.68 -18.60
C LEU A 312 -7.56 -1.26 -18.00
N THR A 313 -8.72 -0.66 -17.72
CA THR A 313 -8.81 0.67 -17.11
C THR A 313 -8.15 0.68 -15.72
N ILE A 314 -8.41 -0.33 -14.89
CA ILE A 314 -7.83 -0.44 -13.55
C ILE A 314 -6.33 -0.72 -13.63
N LYS A 315 -5.90 -1.71 -14.43
CA LYS A 315 -4.48 -2.03 -14.65
C LYS A 315 -3.69 -0.79 -15.11
N THR A 316 -4.22 -0.07 -16.10
CA THR A 316 -3.58 1.15 -16.62
C THR A 316 -3.48 2.23 -15.55
N SER A 317 -4.55 2.45 -14.78
CA SER A 317 -4.57 3.47 -13.72
C SER A 317 -3.63 3.13 -12.56
N LEU A 318 -3.42 1.85 -12.31
CA LEU A 318 -2.47 1.33 -11.32
C LEU A 318 -1.04 1.22 -11.87
N ALA A 319 -0.83 1.49 -13.17
CA ALA A 319 0.43 1.29 -13.88
C ALA A 319 0.97 -0.16 -13.79
N ILE A 320 0.07 -1.14 -13.82
CA ILE A 320 0.41 -2.57 -13.85
C ILE A 320 0.79 -2.95 -15.28
N THR A 321 1.98 -3.53 -15.44
CA THR A 321 2.45 -4.07 -16.72
C THR A 321 2.26 -5.59 -16.77
N ASP A 322 2.23 -6.19 -17.96
CA ASP A 322 2.00 -7.64 -18.10
C ASP A 322 3.05 -8.48 -17.36
N ASP A 323 4.28 -7.97 -17.15
CA ASP A 323 5.33 -8.64 -16.37
C ASP A 323 4.99 -8.72 -14.87
N ASP A 324 4.23 -7.75 -14.34
CA ASP A 324 3.80 -7.70 -12.92
C ASP A 324 2.66 -8.70 -12.62
N SER A 325 2.08 -9.33 -13.65
CA SER A 325 0.96 -10.29 -13.50
C SER A 325 1.38 -11.73 -13.22
N SER A 326 2.68 -12.02 -13.19
CA SER A 326 3.22 -13.40 -13.22
C SER A 326 3.43 -14.10 -11.87
N SER A 327 3.05 -13.50 -10.73
CA SER A 327 3.28 -14.12 -9.41
C SER A 327 2.32 -15.27 -9.07
N SER A 328 1.12 -15.33 -9.69
CA SER A 328 0.11 -16.36 -9.37
C SER A 328 0.19 -17.63 -10.25
N ASP A 329 0.76 -17.54 -11.45
CA ASP A 329 0.90 -18.69 -12.36
C ASP A 329 2.04 -19.65 -11.96
N ALA A 330 2.99 -19.17 -11.15
CA ALA A 330 4.12 -19.98 -10.69
C ALA A 330 3.69 -21.09 -9.71
N GLU A 331 2.72 -20.84 -8.82
CA GLU A 331 2.21 -21.86 -7.89
C GLU A 331 1.26 -22.86 -8.56
N ALA A 332 0.46 -22.43 -9.53
CA ALA A 332 -0.42 -23.32 -10.30
C ALA A 332 0.38 -24.28 -11.22
N SER A 333 1.47 -23.81 -11.81
CA SER A 333 2.37 -24.61 -12.66
C SER A 333 3.18 -25.62 -11.85
N ALA A 334 3.63 -25.27 -10.63
CA ALA A 334 4.36 -26.18 -9.76
C ALA A 334 3.50 -27.34 -9.24
N SER A 335 2.22 -27.07 -8.93
CA SER A 335 1.25 -28.08 -8.52
C SER A 335 0.91 -29.06 -9.67
N ALA A 336 0.68 -28.55 -10.88
CA ALA A 336 0.39 -29.38 -12.05
C ALA A 336 1.59 -30.23 -12.51
N SER A 337 2.82 -29.71 -12.36
CA SER A 337 4.06 -30.43 -12.66
C SER A 337 4.33 -31.59 -11.68
N ALA A 338 4.03 -31.39 -10.39
CA ALA A 338 4.17 -32.42 -9.37
C ALA A 338 3.13 -33.55 -9.53
N GLU A 339 1.90 -33.24 -9.96
CA GLU A 339 0.87 -34.25 -10.22
C GLU A 339 1.13 -35.06 -11.51
N ALA A 340 1.68 -34.42 -12.55
CA ALA A 340 2.06 -35.09 -13.79
C ALA A 340 3.27 -36.05 -13.61
N THR A 341 4.24 -35.69 -12.76
CA THR A 341 5.40 -36.54 -12.48
C THR A 341 5.07 -37.72 -11.57
N ALA A 342 4.12 -37.58 -10.64
CA ALA A 342 3.61 -38.68 -9.83
C ALA A 342 2.80 -39.71 -10.65
N SER A 343 2.00 -39.24 -11.63
CA SER A 343 1.21 -40.11 -12.51
C SER A 343 2.06 -40.90 -13.52
N ALA A 344 3.16 -40.32 -14.00
CA ALA A 344 4.11 -40.98 -14.89
C ALA A 344 4.93 -42.08 -14.18
N SER A 345 5.28 -41.88 -12.89
CA SER A 345 6.00 -42.88 -12.09
C SER A 345 5.16 -44.13 -11.81
N ALA A 346 3.86 -43.97 -11.51
CA ALA A 346 2.95 -45.09 -11.24
C ALA A 346 2.62 -45.94 -12.49
N SER A 347 2.74 -45.37 -13.70
CA SER A 347 2.45 -46.07 -14.95
C SER A 347 3.66 -46.86 -15.49
N ALA A 348 4.88 -46.53 -15.07
CA ALA A 348 6.09 -47.25 -15.47
C ALA A 348 6.31 -48.56 -14.67
N GLU A 349 5.78 -48.65 -13.44
CA GLU A 349 5.95 -49.83 -12.59
C GLU A 349 4.95 -50.97 -12.90
N ALA A 350 3.91 -50.71 -13.71
CA ALA A 350 2.90 -51.71 -14.08
C ALA A 350 3.17 -52.48 -15.39
N THR A 351 4.25 -52.15 -16.13
CA THR A 351 4.54 -52.79 -17.44
C THR A 351 5.81 -53.66 -17.48
N ALA A 352 6.59 -53.73 -16.39
CA ALA A 352 7.77 -54.60 -16.28
C ALA A 352 7.45 -55.92 -15.56
N GLY A 353 6.37 -56.59 -15.97
CA GLY A 353 5.87 -57.79 -15.29
C GLY A 353 5.15 -58.79 -16.20
N SER A 354 5.58 -58.97 -17.45
CA SER A 354 5.15 -60.12 -18.25
C SER A 354 6.04 -60.32 -19.47
N SER A 355 6.94 -61.31 -19.42
CA SER A 355 7.21 -62.30 -20.47
C SER A 355 8.65 -62.83 -20.42
N ASN A 356 8.75 -64.05 -19.87
CA ASN A 356 9.61 -65.19 -20.25
C ASN A 356 10.96 -64.95 -20.94
#